data_AF-A0A218PUB3-F1
#
_entry.id   AF-A0A218PUB3-F1
#
_cell.length_a   1.000
_cell.length_b   1.000
_cell.length_c   1.000
_cell.angle_alpha   90.00
_cell.angle_beta   90.00
_cell.angle_gamma   90.00
#
_symmetry.space_group_name_H-M   'P 1'
#
loop_
_entity.id
_entity.type
_entity.pdbx_description
1 polymer ?
#
loop_
_entity_poly.entity_id
_entity_poly.type
_entity_poly.pdbx_seq_one_letter_code
_entity_poly.pdbx_strand_id
1 'polypeptide(L)'
;MEDGQDPDALAARVAYHLYRLGITTTRLTQAEMYREIARQLRRGSIMLSMKDVNELAAALQMDEHELSRHLTEDEKAEWAFYRTSARQVTEVWRRVAEASTAHNYSQRQLGELLGMSKSTINGVIRGDRKTPVLNWHDAAKIANEFDLPGGADTFISALLPKENAQES
;
A
#
# COMPACT_ATOMS: atom_id res chain seq x y z
N MET A 1 -15.59 -8.89 10.59
CA MET A 1 -15.53 -8.78 9.12
C MET A 1 -15.00 -7.40 8.76
N GLU A 2 -13.70 -7.16 8.96
CA GLU A 2 -13.12 -5.83 8.68
C GLU A 2 -12.15 -5.97 7.50
N ASP A 3 -12.73 -5.72 6.31
CA ASP A 3 -12.05 -5.40 5.07
C ASP A 3 -11.17 -6.49 4.43
N GLY A 4 -11.64 -7.74 4.50
CA GLY A 4 -11.34 -8.76 3.49
C GLY A 4 -12.09 -8.42 2.20
N GLN A 5 -11.61 -7.40 1.49
CA GLN A 5 -12.13 -7.16 0.15
C GLN A 5 -11.56 -8.21 -0.76
N ASP A 6 -12.47 -8.94 -1.41
CA ASP A 6 -12.14 -9.75 -2.57
C ASP A 6 -11.28 -8.91 -3.53
N PRO A 7 -10.01 -9.28 -3.79
CA PRO A 7 -9.13 -8.52 -4.68
C PRO A 7 -9.70 -8.47 -6.11
N ASP A 8 -10.60 -9.37 -6.47
CA ASP A 8 -11.26 -9.40 -7.77
C ASP A 8 -12.51 -8.49 -7.85
N ALA A 9 -12.97 -7.96 -6.71
CA ALA A 9 -14.03 -6.95 -6.69
C ALA A 9 -13.61 -5.69 -7.48
N LEU A 10 -14.54 -5.11 -8.24
CA LEU A 10 -14.25 -3.96 -9.10
C LEU A 10 -13.64 -2.78 -8.32
N ALA A 11 -14.14 -2.52 -7.11
CA ALA A 11 -13.63 -1.46 -6.25
C ALA A 11 -12.20 -1.70 -5.77
N ALA A 12 -11.83 -2.95 -5.49
CA ALA A 12 -10.46 -3.31 -5.10
C ALA A 12 -9.49 -3.14 -6.28
N ARG A 13 -9.90 -3.55 -7.49
CA ARG A 13 -9.13 -3.35 -8.72
C ARG A 13 -8.89 -1.87 -9.02
N VAL A 14 -9.95 -1.07 -8.99
CA VAL A 14 -9.86 0.39 -9.20
C VAL A 14 -8.95 1.02 -8.15
N ALA A 15 -9.10 0.65 -6.87
CA ALA A 15 -8.25 1.17 -5.79
C ALA A 15 -6.76 0.85 -6.02
N TYR A 16 -6.46 -0.39 -6.43
CA TYR A 16 -5.10 -0.79 -6.79
C TYR A 16 -4.56 0.03 -7.96
N HIS A 17 -5.30 0.17 -9.06
CA HIS A 17 -4.81 0.92 -10.23
C HIS A 17 -4.61 2.41 -9.91
N LEU A 18 -5.49 3.02 -9.12
CA LEU A 18 -5.30 4.38 -8.62
C LEU A 18 -4.01 4.49 -7.76
N TYR A 19 -3.72 3.49 -6.93
CA TYR A 19 -2.48 3.41 -6.17
C TYR A 19 -1.26 3.28 -7.10
N ARG A 20 -1.26 2.31 -8.02
CA ARG A 20 -0.19 2.03 -9.00
C ARG A 20 0.14 3.26 -9.85
N LEU A 21 -0.88 4.01 -10.25
CA LEU A 21 -0.75 5.22 -11.06
C LEU A 21 -0.41 6.48 -10.25
N GLY A 22 -0.23 6.37 -8.93
CA GLY A 22 0.06 7.51 -8.07
C GLY A 22 -1.08 8.53 -8.00
N ILE A 23 -2.32 8.12 -8.27
CA ILE A 23 -3.49 9.00 -8.27
C ILE A 23 -3.92 9.25 -6.82
N THR A 24 -3.68 10.48 -6.37
CA THR A 24 -3.94 10.90 -4.99
C THR A 24 -5.39 11.37 -4.80
N THR A 25 -5.84 11.43 -3.55
CA THR A 25 -7.14 12.05 -3.20
C THR A 25 -7.22 13.48 -3.72
N THR A 26 -6.10 14.23 -3.70
CA THR A 26 -6.05 15.59 -4.24
C THR A 26 -6.34 15.62 -5.74
N ARG A 27 -5.73 14.72 -6.52
CA ARG A 27 -5.97 14.62 -7.97
C ARG A 27 -7.42 14.25 -8.27
N LEU A 28 -8.00 13.33 -7.50
CA LEU A 28 -9.43 12.99 -7.61
C LEU A 28 -10.34 14.17 -7.28
N THR A 29 -10.01 14.97 -6.25
CA THR A 29 -10.80 16.17 -5.93
C THR A 29 -10.66 17.29 -6.95
N GLN A 30 -9.52 17.35 -7.66
CA GLN A 30 -9.33 18.28 -8.79
C GLN A 30 -10.17 17.87 -10.01
N ALA A 31 -10.45 16.57 -10.16
CA ALA A 31 -11.42 16.02 -11.09
C ALA A 31 -12.87 16.12 -10.55
N GLU A 32 -13.14 17.12 -9.71
CA GLU A 32 -14.47 17.44 -9.15
C GLU A 32 -15.12 16.35 -8.26
N MET A 33 -14.38 15.32 -7.85
CA MET A 33 -14.91 14.32 -6.93
C MET A 33 -14.98 14.85 -5.50
N TYR A 34 -16.07 14.54 -4.80
CA TYR A 34 -16.16 14.81 -3.37
C TYR A 34 -15.05 14.09 -2.60
N ARG A 35 -14.39 14.81 -1.68
CA ARG A 35 -13.23 14.31 -0.92
C ARG A 35 -13.48 12.96 -0.24
N GLU A 36 -14.68 12.75 0.29
CA GLU A 36 -15.01 11.49 0.95
C GLU A 36 -15.12 10.33 -0.04
N ILE A 37 -15.76 10.53 -1.19
CA ILE A 37 -15.80 9.55 -2.28
C ILE A 37 -14.39 9.23 -2.75
N ALA A 38 -13.54 10.24 -2.96
CA ALA A 38 -12.15 10.07 -3.35
C ALA A 38 -11.32 9.25 -2.33
N ARG A 39 -11.64 9.34 -1.04
CA ARG A 39 -11.02 8.49 0.00
C ARG A 39 -11.53 7.07 -0.05
N GLN A 40 -12.82 6.88 -0.20
CA GLN A 40 -13.43 5.54 -0.28
C GLN A 40 -12.96 4.79 -1.53
N LEU A 41 -12.86 5.48 -2.68
CA LEU A 41 -12.28 4.94 -3.91
C LEU A 41 -10.85 4.45 -3.70
N ARG A 42 -9.98 5.27 -3.11
CA ARG A 42 -8.58 4.87 -2.83
C ARG A 42 -8.45 3.75 -1.80
N ARG A 43 -9.48 3.52 -0.99
CA ARG A 43 -9.55 2.40 -0.04
C ARG A 43 -10.21 1.16 -0.63
N GLY A 44 -10.83 1.29 -1.81
CA GLY A 44 -11.70 0.27 -2.40
C GLY A 44 -13.02 0.08 -1.67
N SER A 45 -13.36 0.89 -0.66
CA SER A 45 -14.46 0.63 0.28
C SER A 45 -15.85 1.07 -0.21
N ILE A 46 -15.96 1.50 -1.47
CA ILE A 46 -17.21 1.93 -2.10
C ILE A 46 -17.68 0.87 -3.09
N MET A 47 -18.98 0.65 -3.20
CA MET A 47 -19.53 -0.16 -4.29
C MET A 47 -19.41 0.60 -5.60
N LEU A 48 -18.85 -0.04 -6.62
CA LEU A 48 -18.72 0.54 -7.96
C LEU A 48 -19.45 -0.33 -8.98
N SER A 49 -20.11 0.35 -9.92
CA SER A 49 -20.53 -0.19 -11.19
C SER A 49 -19.53 0.19 -12.29
N MET A 50 -19.61 -0.46 -13.46
CA MET A 50 -18.80 -0.04 -14.62
C MET A 50 -19.15 1.37 -15.10
N LYS A 51 -20.39 1.84 -14.88
CA LYS A 51 -20.76 3.23 -15.19
C LYS A 51 -19.91 4.21 -14.38
N ASP A 52 -19.73 3.94 -13.08
CA ASP A 52 -18.91 4.78 -12.20
C ASP A 52 -17.43 4.76 -12.63
N VAL A 53 -16.94 3.62 -13.12
CA VAL A 53 -15.58 3.51 -13.66
C VAL A 53 -15.41 4.35 -14.92
N ASN A 54 -16.39 4.33 -15.83
CA ASN A 54 -16.32 5.12 -17.06
C ASN A 54 -16.37 6.62 -16.77
N GLU A 55 -17.20 7.06 -15.82
CA GLU A 55 -17.23 8.44 -15.35
C GLU A 55 -15.90 8.86 -14.71
N LEU A 56 -15.32 7.98 -13.87
CA LEU A 56 -14.01 8.20 -13.26
C LEU A 56 -12.88 8.27 -14.30
N ALA A 57 -12.89 7.38 -15.29
CA ALA A 57 -11.91 7.34 -16.37
C ALA A 57 -11.97 8.62 -17.20
N ALA A 58 -13.18 9.07 -17.56
CA ALA A 58 -13.40 10.32 -18.28
C ALA A 58 -12.90 11.53 -17.48
N ALA A 59 -13.22 11.60 -16.19
CA ALA A 59 -12.79 12.69 -15.30
C ALA A 59 -11.26 12.73 -15.13
N LEU A 60 -10.60 11.57 -15.15
CA LEU A 60 -9.15 11.44 -15.08
C LEU A 60 -8.45 11.55 -16.44
N GLN A 61 -9.21 11.59 -17.54
CA GLN A 61 -8.73 11.52 -18.92
C GLN A 61 -7.89 10.26 -19.19
N MET A 62 -8.43 9.11 -18.78
CA MET A 62 -7.77 7.80 -18.86
C MET A 62 -8.68 6.76 -19.52
N ASP A 63 -8.10 5.62 -19.88
CA ASP A 63 -8.84 4.46 -20.35
C ASP A 63 -9.51 3.72 -19.17
N GLU A 64 -10.81 3.45 -19.29
CA GLU A 64 -11.59 2.67 -18.32
C GLU A 64 -11.06 1.25 -18.14
N HIS A 65 -10.50 0.65 -19.20
CA HIS A 65 -9.89 -0.68 -19.14
C HIS A 65 -8.63 -0.67 -18.25
N GLU A 66 -7.86 0.42 -18.26
CA GLU A 66 -6.70 0.56 -17.37
C GLU A 66 -7.11 0.58 -15.89
N LEU A 67 -8.27 1.17 -15.56
CA LEU A 67 -8.78 1.25 -14.20
C LEU A 67 -9.52 -0.03 -13.73
N SER A 68 -10.01 -0.87 -14.64
CA SER A 68 -10.88 -2.01 -14.31
C SER A 68 -10.31 -3.38 -14.62
N ARG A 69 -9.20 -3.48 -15.36
CA ARG A 69 -8.60 -4.78 -15.68
C ARG A 69 -8.29 -5.60 -14.44
N HIS A 70 -8.33 -6.92 -14.59
CA HIS A 70 -7.94 -7.84 -13.54
C HIS A 70 -6.49 -7.62 -13.11
N LEU A 71 -6.25 -7.86 -11.82
CA LEU A 71 -4.92 -7.84 -11.24
C LEU A 71 -4.21 -9.16 -11.55
N THR A 72 -2.93 -9.10 -11.87
CA THR A 72 -2.09 -10.30 -11.86
C THR A 72 -1.87 -10.77 -10.42
N GLU A 73 -1.38 -12.01 -10.23
CA GLU A 73 -1.10 -12.52 -8.88
C GLU A 73 -0.04 -11.68 -8.14
N ASP A 74 0.97 -11.19 -8.87
CA ASP A 74 1.97 -10.28 -8.30
C ASP A 74 1.35 -8.95 -7.83
N GLU A 75 0.41 -8.40 -8.61
CA GLU A 75 -0.31 -7.17 -8.25
C GLU A 75 -1.24 -7.39 -7.05
N LYS A 76 -1.88 -8.56 -6.95
CA LYS A 76 -2.67 -8.93 -5.77
C LYS A 76 -1.79 -9.02 -4.53
N ALA A 77 -0.61 -9.64 -4.63
CA ALA A 77 0.35 -9.73 -3.53
C ALA A 77 0.85 -8.34 -3.11
N GLU A 78 1.23 -7.50 -4.07
CA GLU A 78 1.62 -6.10 -3.80
C GLU A 78 0.49 -5.35 -3.08
N TRP A 79 -0.75 -5.49 -3.55
CA TRP A 79 -1.89 -4.80 -2.96
C TRP A 79 -2.17 -5.26 -1.53
N ALA A 80 -2.13 -6.58 -1.28
CA ALA A 80 -2.28 -7.16 0.04
C ALA A 80 -1.18 -6.64 1.00
N PHE A 81 0.06 -6.56 0.50
CA PHE A 81 1.17 -5.98 1.25
C PHE A 81 0.91 -4.52 1.62
N TYR A 82 0.60 -3.68 0.62
CA TYR A 82 0.36 -2.25 0.82
C TYR A 82 -0.76 -2.00 1.82
N ARG A 83 -1.88 -2.74 1.73
CA ARG A 83 -3.00 -2.58 2.66
C ARG A 83 -2.64 -2.95 4.09
N THR A 84 -1.89 -4.03 4.27
CA THR A 84 -1.42 -4.45 5.61
C THR A 84 -0.49 -3.40 6.18
N SER A 85 0.45 -2.91 5.37
CA SER A 85 1.37 -1.82 5.69
C SER A 85 0.62 -0.53 6.07
N ALA A 86 -0.40 -0.14 5.29
CA ALA A 86 -1.18 1.07 5.51
C ALA A 86 -2.00 1.03 6.81
N ARG A 87 -2.43 -0.14 7.27
CA ARG A 87 -3.16 -0.31 8.54
C ARG A 87 -2.25 -0.20 9.76
N GLN A 88 -0.98 -0.56 9.61
CA GLN A 88 -0.03 -0.69 10.72
C GLN A 88 1.28 0.03 10.44
N VAL A 89 1.19 1.24 9.87
CA VAL A 89 2.35 1.97 9.32
C VAL A 89 3.50 2.08 10.33
N THR A 90 3.21 2.54 11.55
CA THR A 90 4.23 2.71 12.59
C THR A 90 4.90 1.39 12.96
N GLU A 91 4.14 0.31 13.07
CA GLU A 91 4.66 -1.01 13.43
C GLU A 91 5.52 -1.62 12.30
N VAL A 92 5.09 -1.50 11.05
CA VAL A 92 5.88 -1.95 9.89
C VAL A 92 7.22 -1.21 9.83
N TRP A 93 7.21 0.11 10.02
CA TRP A 93 8.44 0.88 10.03
C TRP A 93 9.32 0.65 11.26
N ARG A 94 8.74 0.29 12.41
CA ARG A 94 9.51 -0.18 13.56
C ARG A 94 10.28 -1.46 13.22
N ARG A 95 9.64 -2.41 12.54
CA ARG A 95 10.28 -3.64 12.06
C ARG A 95 11.39 -3.38 11.04
N VAL A 96 11.17 -2.44 10.11
CA VAL A 96 12.23 -1.99 9.19
C VAL A 96 13.43 -1.42 9.96
N ALA A 97 13.19 -0.63 11.00
CA ALA A 97 14.26 -0.06 11.82
C ALA A 97 15.00 -1.12 12.65
N GLU A 98 14.28 -2.13 13.17
CA GLU A 98 14.86 -3.28 13.86
C GLU A 98 15.74 -4.12 12.93
N ALA A 99 15.25 -4.44 11.73
CA ALA A 99 16.03 -5.13 10.70
C ALA A 99 17.26 -4.31 10.31
N SER A 100 17.11 -3.01 10.06
CA SER A 100 18.24 -2.12 9.76
C SER A 100 19.31 -2.16 10.86
N THR A 101 18.89 -2.11 12.13
CA THR A 101 19.80 -2.15 13.27
C THR A 101 20.51 -3.50 13.38
N ALA A 102 19.81 -4.61 13.17
CA ALA A 102 20.40 -5.95 13.19
C ALA A 102 21.46 -6.14 12.09
N HIS A 103 21.32 -5.42 10.97
CA HIS A 103 22.26 -5.46 9.84
C HIS A 103 23.28 -4.30 9.87
N ASN A 104 23.46 -3.63 11.01
CA ASN A 104 24.38 -2.50 11.20
C ASN A 104 24.14 -1.32 10.23
N TYR A 105 22.91 -1.17 9.76
CA TYR A 105 22.48 -0.09 8.88
C TYR A 105 21.95 1.09 9.69
N SER A 106 22.53 2.27 9.49
CA SER A 106 21.99 3.48 10.10
C SER A 106 20.71 3.93 9.39
N GLN A 107 19.83 4.65 10.10
CA GLN A 107 18.65 5.28 9.48
C GLN A 107 18.99 6.26 8.36
N ARG A 108 20.21 6.82 8.34
CA ARG A 108 20.67 7.67 7.23
C ARG A 108 20.86 6.83 5.97
N GLN A 109 21.55 5.70 6.08
CA GLN A 109 21.77 4.79 4.95
C GLN A 109 20.44 4.18 4.47
N LEU A 110 19.53 3.84 5.38
CA LEU A 110 18.17 3.41 5.01
C LEU A 110 17.43 4.52 4.23
N GLY A 111 17.57 5.77 4.65
CA GLY A 111 17.04 6.91 3.92
C GLY A 111 17.62 7.04 2.51
N GLU A 112 18.94 6.92 2.38
CA GLU A 112 19.63 6.93 1.08
C GLU A 112 19.16 5.78 0.17
N LEU A 113 19.01 4.57 0.73
CA LEU A 113 18.48 3.42 0.01
C LEU A 113 17.08 3.69 -0.55
N LEU A 114 16.22 4.39 0.20
CA LEU A 114 14.83 4.63 -0.17
C LEU A 114 14.59 5.99 -0.84
N GLY A 115 15.62 6.82 -1.02
CA GLY A 115 15.44 8.21 -1.47
C GLY A 115 14.65 9.08 -0.49
N MET A 116 14.69 8.76 0.81
CA MET A 116 13.97 9.45 1.88
C MET A 116 14.93 10.11 2.88
N SER A 117 14.48 11.19 3.51
CA SER A 117 15.29 11.82 4.58
C SER A 117 15.25 10.98 5.87
N LYS A 118 16.34 11.00 6.66
CA LYS A 118 16.36 10.44 8.02
C LYS A 118 15.24 11.01 8.91
N SER A 119 14.89 12.29 8.71
CA SER A 119 13.80 12.95 9.45
C SER A 119 12.47 12.28 9.16
N THR A 120 12.21 11.97 7.88
CA THR A 120 11.01 11.26 7.44
C THR A 120 10.89 9.90 8.13
N ILE A 121 11.94 9.07 8.09
CA ILE A 121 11.96 7.75 8.74
C ILE A 121 11.69 7.86 10.25
N ASN A 122 12.34 8.82 10.91
CA ASN A 122 12.14 9.04 12.34
C ASN A 122 10.73 9.51 12.70
N GLY A 123 10.15 10.40 11.91
CA GLY A 123 8.78 10.85 12.09
C GLY A 123 7.80 9.69 11.97
N VAL A 124 8.05 8.77 11.05
CA VAL A 124 7.21 7.58 10.89
C VAL A 124 7.21 6.68 12.12
N ILE A 125 8.41 6.34 12.62
CA ILE A 125 8.56 5.47 13.79
C ILE A 125 7.91 6.08 15.03
N ARG A 126 7.81 7.42 15.10
CA ARG A 126 7.14 8.15 16.18
C ARG A 126 5.62 8.31 16.00
N GLY A 127 5.07 7.95 14.83
CA GLY A 127 3.64 8.07 14.53
C GLY A 127 3.20 9.43 13.99
N ASP A 128 4.10 10.22 13.40
CA ASP A 128 3.74 11.51 12.79
C ASP A 128 2.81 11.32 11.58
N ARG A 129 1.69 12.07 11.55
CA ARG A 129 0.56 11.91 10.60
C ARG A 129 0.88 12.02 9.09
N LYS A 130 2.07 12.44 8.68
CA LYS A 130 2.49 12.57 7.25
C LYS A 130 3.38 11.41 6.83
N THR A 131 2.95 10.21 7.18
CA THR A 131 3.76 9.00 7.09
C THR A 131 3.73 8.39 5.69
N PRO A 132 4.88 8.13 5.03
CA PRO A 132 4.89 7.23 3.89
C PRO A 132 4.49 5.82 4.35
N VAL A 133 3.51 5.23 3.67
CA VAL A 133 3.23 3.80 3.77
C VAL A 133 4.35 3.06 3.04
N LEU A 134 4.95 2.06 3.68
CA LEU A 134 5.95 1.22 3.01
C LEU A 134 5.24 0.42 1.90
N ASN A 135 5.63 0.63 0.65
CA ASN A 135 5.15 -0.15 -0.49
C ASN A 135 5.99 -1.42 -0.68
N TRP A 136 5.50 -2.34 -1.50
CA TRP A 136 6.16 -3.63 -1.72
C TRP A 136 7.56 -3.48 -2.36
N HIS A 137 7.74 -2.57 -3.31
CA HIS A 137 9.03 -2.36 -3.97
C HIS A 137 10.12 -1.88 -3.00
N ASP A 138 9.81 -0.89 -2.17
CA ASP A 138 10.72 -0.39 -1.13
C ASP A 138 11.00 -1.48 -0.09
N ALA A 139 9.98 -2.23 0.32
CA ALA A 139 10.15 -3.38 1.21
C ALA A 139 11.06 -4.46 0.61
N ALA A 140 10.86 -4.82 -0.66
CA ALA A 140 11.68 -5.78 -1.37
C ALA A 140 13.13 -5.29 -1.52
N LYS A 141 13.33 -3.99 -1.79
CA LYS A 141 14.65 -3.38 -1.84
C LYS A 141 15.40 -3.50 -0.51
N ILE A 142 14.73 -3.19 0.60
CA ILE A 142 15.30 -3.34 1.95
C ILE A 142 15.59 -4.80 2.26
N ALA A 143 14.65 -5.70 1.96
CA ALA A 143 14.81 -7.12 2.22
C ALA A 143 15.98 -7.72 1.44
N ASN A 144 16.16 -7.34 0.18
CA ASN A 144 17.30 -7.76 -0.63
C ASN A 144 18.63 -7.18 -0.11
N GLU A 145 18.66 -5.91 0.28
CA GLU A 145 19.85 -5.27 0.87
C GLU A 145 20.28 -5.97 2.17
N PHE A 146 19.32 -6.47 2.96
CA PHE A 146 19.56 -7.14 4.22
C PHE A 146 19.56 -8.68 4.11
N ASP A 147 19.46 -9.25 2.91
CA ASP A 147 19.39 -10.70 2.69
C ASP A 147 18.33 -11.39 3.56
N LEU A 148 17.13 -10.79 3.66
CA LEU A 148 16.03 -11.33 4.47
C LEU A 148 15.35 -12.48 3.73
N PRO A 149 15.28 -13.69 4.31
CA PRO A 149 14.80 -14.89 3.62
C PRO A 149 13.31 -14.83 3.24
N GLY A 150 12.51 -13.99 3.89
CA GLY A 150 11.09 -13.79 3.58
C GLY A 150 10.82 -12.64 2.61
N GLY A 151 11.86 -11.99 2.05
CA GLY A 151 11.67 -10.85 1.16
C GLY A 151 10.89 -9.71 1.81
N ALA A 152 10.06 -9.02 1.03
CA ALA A 152 9.21 -7.93 1.50
C ALA A 152 8.29 -8.37 2.66
N ASP A 153 7.76 -9.60 2.61
CA ASP A 153 6.77 -10.09 3.57
C ASP A 153 7.29 -10.21 5.00
N THR A 154 8.62 -10.25 5.19
CA THR A 154 9.24 -10.22 6.52
C THR A 154 8.72 -9.06 7.37
N PHE A 155 8.41 -7.90 6.76
CA PHE A 155 7.96 -6.72 7.49
C PHE A 155 6.48 -6.74 7.92
N ILE A 156 5.66 -7.61 7.32
CA ILE A 156 4.22 -7.68 7.61
C ILE A 156 3.74 -9.05 8.10
N SER A 157 4.54 -10.11 7.97
CA SER A 157 4.17 -11.50 8.26
C SER A 157 3.51 -11.69 9.64
N ALA A 158 4.08 -11.10 10.70
CA ALA A 158 3.51 -11.20 12.05
C ALA A 158 2.31 -10.27 12.31
N LEU A 159 1.96 -9.44 11.33
CA LEU A 159 0.82 -8.52 11.35
C LEU A 159 -0.38 -9.06 10.58
N LEU A 160 -0.17 -10.11 9.80
CA LEU A 160 -1.24 -10.86 9.17
C LEU A 160 -2.10 -11.50 10.26
N PRO A 161 -3.43 -11.55 10.09
CA PRO A 161 -4.29 -12.31 10.98
C PRO A 161 -3.73 -13.73 11.09
N LYS A 162 -3.56 -14.24 12.30
CA LYS A 162 -3.34 -15.67 12.48
C LYS A 162 -4.61 -16.34 11.98
N GLU A 163 -4.61 -16.84 10.74
CA GLU A 163 -5.66 -17.78 10.34
C GLU A 163 -5.69 -18.88 11.40
N ASN A 164 -6.91 -19.21 11.85
CA ASN A 164 -7.15 -20.11 12.95
C ASN A 164 -6.29 -21.36 12.78
N ALA A 165 -5.38 -21.59 13.72
CA ALA A 165 -4.70 -22.86 13.90
C ALA A 165 -5.71 -23.90 14.43
N GLN A 166 -6.69 -24.28 13.60
CA GLN A 166 -7.57 -25.44 13.69
C GLN A 166 -7.99 -25.67 12.23
N GLU A 167 -7.60 -26.73 11.55
CA GLU A 167 -7.97 -28.12 11.84
C GLU A 167 -6.79 -29.07 11.55
N SER A 168 -6.50 -29.94 12.53
CA SER A 168 -5.80 -31.21 12.36
C SER A 168 -6.81 -32.34 12.40
#